data_AF-A0A7J6D355-F1
#
_entry.id   AF-A0A7J6D355-F1
#
_cell.length_a   1.000
_cell.length_b   1.000
_cell.length_c   1.000
_cell.angle_alpha   90.00
_cell.angle_beta   90.00
_cell.angle_gamma   90.00
#
_symmetry.space_group_name_H-M   'P 1'
#
loop_
_entity.id
_entity.type
_entity.pdbx_description
1 polymer ?
#
loop_
_entity_poly.entity_id
_entity_poly.type
_entity_poly.pdbx_seq_one_letter_code
_entity_poly.pdbx_strand_id
1 'polypeptide(L)'
;MVEGAEEPEDQRSGRDLPVRLRKQIYLIPTRDETRLESYRWRLSLLGHGCAEPSRISSLATIGGQDVKRVTWNILGRLFTDEVSPQINWKGVNNKKPFSRMATKTLLFSAVRKNTVTQSATDAEVTKHAIRWFNLAGDRATRRRVPPPSTQTE
;
A
#
# COMPACT_ATOMS: atom_id res chain seq x y z
N MET A 1 58.12 -22.59 -13.70
CA MET A 1 57.17 -23.64 -14.13
C MET A 1 56.56 -24.19 -12.87
N VAL A 2 55.26 -24.20 -12.59
CA VAL A 2 54.03 -23.76 -13.26
C VAL A 2 52.97 -23.73 -12.14
N GLU A 3 51.99 -22.83 -12.27
CA GLU A 3 50.75 -22.83 -11.47
C GLU A 3 50.02 -24.18 -11.60
N GLY A 4 49.36 -24.61 -10.52
CA GLY A 4 48.43 -25.73 -10.52
C GLY A 4 47.33 -25.45 -9.49
N ALA A 5 46.16 -25.08 -9.97
CA ALA A 5 44.93 -24.91 -9.20
C ALA A 5 44.35 -26.27 -8.81
N GLU A 6 43.70 -26.36 -7.64
CA GLU A 6 42.50 -27.20 -7.45
C GLU A 6 41.73 -26.79 -6.19
N GLU A 7 40.40 -26.90 -6.28
CA GLU A 7 39.38 -26.40 -5.35
C GLU A 7 39.32 -27.10 -3.99
N PRO A 8 38.58 -26.53 -3.03
CA PRO A 8 37.85 -27.31 -2.05
C PRO A 8 36.33 -27.16 -2.24
N GLU A 9 35.72 -28.11 -2.95
CA GLU A 9 34.34 -28.55 -2.68
C GLU A 9 34.40 -29.57 -1.52
N ASP A 10 33.72 -29.32 -0.41
CA ASP A 10 32.55 -30.15 -0.05
C ASP A 10 31.77 -29.54 1.13
N GLN A 11 30.47 -29.61 0.95
CA GLN A 11 29.36 -29.28 1.82
C GLN A 11 29.39 -30.10 3.11
N ARG A 12 29.15 -29.47 4.28
CA ARG A 12 28.02 -29.81 5.18
C ARG A 12 27.99 -29.03 6.50
N SER A 13 26.82 -28.42 6.70
CA SER A 13 25.97 -28.58 7.89
C SER A 13 26.36 -27.92 9.22
N GLY A 14 25.39 -27.18 9.78
CA GLY A 14 25.33 -26.73 11.18
C GLY A 14 25.45 -25.22 11.29
N ARG A 15 24.38 -24.43 11.13
CA ARG A 15 23.41 -24.16 12.21
C ARG A 15 24.04 -24.31 13.60
N ASP A 16 24.74 -23.28 14.06
CA ASP A 16 24.77 -22.90 15.48
C ASP A 16 25.34 -21.48 15.65
N LEU A 17 24.44 -20.50 15.73
CA LEU A 17 24.74 -19.21 16.35
C LEU A 17 24.11 -19.20 17.76
N PRO A 18 24.85 -18.76 18.78
CA PRO A 18 24.54 -19.03 20.18
C PRO A 18 23.22 -18.41 20.66
N VAL A 19 22.52 -19.15 21.51
CA VAL A 19 21.14 -18.93 22.03
C VAL A 19 21.01 -17.67 22.91
N ARG A 20 22.06 -16.87 23.09
CA ARG A 20 22.09 -15.75 24.05
C ARG A 20 21.80 -14.36 23.46
N LEU A 21 21.21 -14.30 22.26
CA LEU A 21 20.73 -13.05 21.64
C LEU A 21 19.34 -13.19 20.99
N ARG A 22 18.50 -14.13 21.46
CA ARG A 22 17.13 -14.34 20.94
C ARG A 22 15.99 -13.86 21.85
N LYS A 23 16.27 -13.14 22.94
CA LYS A 23 15.21 -12.53 23.75
C LYS A 23 15.50 -11.08 24.11
N GLN A 24 15.55 -10.22 23.10
CA GLN A 24 15.34 -8.78 23.29
C GLN A 24 14.68 -8.13 22.06
N ILE A 25 13.78 -8.85 21.36
CA ILE A 25 12.98 -8.30 20.25
C ILE A 25 11.49 -8.53 20.48
N TYR A 26 11.02 -8.65 21.72
CA TYR A 26 9.58 -8.65 21.98
C TYR A 26 9.30 -8.06 23.35
N LEU A 27 9.35 -6.74 23.45
CA LEU A 27 8.64 -5.94 24.44
C LEU A 27 8.62 -4.48 23.94
N ILE A 28 7.85 -4.25 22.88
CA ILE A 28 7.37 -2.90 22.56
C ILE A 28 5.95 -2.83 23.13
N PRO A 29 5.69 -2.03 24.18
CA PRO A 29 4.34 -1.87 24.70
C PRO A 29 3.42 -1.33 23.60
N THR A 30 2.47 -2.15 23.17
CA THR A 30 1.43 -1.76 22.20
C THR A 30 0.38 -0.91 22.90
N ARG A 31 0.51 0.41 22.77
CA ARG A 31 -0.59 1.34 23.08
C ARG A 31 -0.91 2.34 21.99
N ASP A 32 -0.20 2.34 20.86
CA ASP A 32 -0.44 3.33 19.82
C ASP A 32 -0.22 2.76 18.41
N GLU A 33 -1.30 2.59 17.65
CA GLU A 33 -1.31 2.05 16.29
C GLU A 33 -0.54 2.95 15.30
N THR A 34 -0.48 4.25 15.61
CA THR A 34 0.32 5.25 14.88
C THR A 34 1.82 4.96 14.94
N ARG A 35 2.30 4.34 16.03
CA ARG A 35 3.71 4.02 16.24
C ARG A 35 4.17 2.83 15.42
N LEU A 36 3.29 1.86 15.15
CA LEU A 36 3.57 0.70 14.30
C LEU A 36 3.65 1.10 12.82
N GLU A 37 2.74 1.95 12.35
CA GLU A 37 2.80 2.52 10.99
C GLU A 37 4.02 3.44 10.82
N SER A 38 4.37 4.22 11.84
CA SER A 38 5.63 4.99 11.87
C SER A 38 6.88 4.10 11.88
N TYR A 39 6.77 2.87 12.37
CA TYR A 39 7.87 1.89 12.36
C TYR A 39 7.98 1.23 10.98
N ARG A 40 6.85 0.90 10.35
CA ARG A 40 6.79 0.45 8.95
C ARG A 40 7.35 1.50 7.99
N TRP A 41 7.04 2.78 8.24
CA TRP A 41 7.62 3.90 7.50
C TRP A 41 9.14 4.05 7.74
N ARG A 42 9.62 3.91 8.97
CA ARG A 42 11.06 3.95 9.28
C ARG A 42 11.85 2.81 8.66
N LEU A 43 11.29 1.60 8.62
CA LEU A 43 11.91 0.46 7.93
C LEU A 43 11.92 0.67 6.39
N SER A 44 10.94 1.39 5.85
CA SER A 44 10.95 1.85 4.46
C SER A 44 12.04 2.90 4.17
N LEU A 45 12.42 3.70 5.17
CA LEU A 45 13.37 4.82 5.02
C LEU A 45 14.84 4.41 5.17
N LEU A 46 15.14 3.29 5.84
CA LEU A 46 16.52 2.92 6.20
C LEU A 46 17.11 1.70 5.45
N GLY A 47 16.41 1.05 4.51
CA GLY A 47 17.02 -0.13 3.89
C GLY A 47 16.23 -0.97 2.88
N HIS A 48 15.34 -0.38 2.08
CA HIS A 48 14.74 -1.08 0.93
C HIS A 48 14.78 -0.21 -0.34
N GLY A 49 15.98 0.09 -0.84
CA GLY A 49 16.19 0.79 -2.11
C GLY A 49 15.74 0.03 -3.38
N CYS A 50 14.85 -0.97 -3.28
CA CYS A 50 14.46 -1.83 -4.41
C CYS A 50 12.94 -2.11 -4.49
N ALA A 51 12.12 -1.80 -3.47
CA ALA A 51 10.72 -2.25 -3.43
C ALA A 51 9.64 -1.22 -3.86
N GLU A 52 9.95 0.08 -3.95
CA GLU A 52 8.96 1.10 -4.34
C GLU A 52 8.55 1.07 -5.83
N PRO A 53 9.49 0.89 -6.80
CA PRO A 53 9.12 0.74 -8.21
C PRO A 53 8.22 -0.47 -8.45
N SER A 54 8.41 -1.54 -7.67
CA SER A 54 7.59 -2.76 -7.77
C SER A 54 6.12 -2.44 -7.44
N ARG A 55 5.86 -1.70 -6.37
CA ARG A 55 4.51 -1.32 -5.94
C ARG A 55 3.86 -0.35 -6.91
N ILE A 56 4.58 0.68 -7.37
CA ILE A 56 4.06 1.61 -8.37
C ILE A 56 3.70 0.84 -9.65
N SER A 57 4.56 -0.09 -10.10
CA SER A 57 4.32 -0.88 -11.31
C SER A 57 3.11 -1.80 -11.15
N SER A 58 2.97 -2.49 -10.02
CA SER A 58 1.81 -3.34 -9.72
C SER A 58 0.50 -2.54 -9.59
N LEU A 59 0.55 -1.30 -9.10
CA LEU A 59 -0.63 -0.44 -9.07
C LEU A 59 -0.94 0.16 -10.45
N ALA A 60 0.09 0.46 -11.25
CA ALA A 60 -0.08 0.97 -12.61
C ALA A 60 -0.74 -0.05 -13.55
N THR A 61 -0.57 -1.36 -13.30
CA THR A 61 -1.29 -2.41 -14.05
C THR A 61 -2.79 -2.46 -13.75
N ILE A 62 -3.27 -1.76 -12.72
CA ILE A 62 -4.70 -1.68 -12.42
C ILE A 62 -5.36 -0.85 -13.52
N GLY A 63 -6.15 -1.53 -14.36
CA GLY A 63 -6.81 -0.93 -15.51
C GLY A 63 -7.96 0.01 -15.18
N GLY A 64 -8.46 0.66 -16.22
CA GLY A 64 -9.58 1.59 -16.21
C GLY A 64 -9.66 2.31 -17.55
N GLN A 65 -10.86 2.74 -17.95
CA GLN A 65 -11.06 3.38 -19.25
C GLN A 65 -10.67 4.87 -19.23
N ASP A 66 -10.60 5.47 -18.05
CA ASP A 66 -10.33 6.90 -17.86
C ASP A 66 -9.59 7.16 -16.53
N VAL A 67 -9.14 8.40 -16.33
CA VAL A 67 -8.44 8.86 -15.12
C VAL A 67 -9.26 8.56 -13.86
N LYS A 68 -10.58 8.73 -13.91
CA LYS A 68 -11.49 8.45 -12.80
C LYS A 68 -11.41 7.00 -12.38
N ARG A 69 -11.62 6.07 -13.32
CA ARG A 69 -11.66 4.62 -13.07
C ARG A 69 -10.33 4.10 -12.60
N VAL A 70 -9.23 4.50 -13.24
CA VAL A 70 -7.88 4.10 -12.80
C VAL A 70 -7.62 4.61 -11.37
N THR A 71 -7.87 5.89 -11.10
CA THR A 71 -7.72 6.48 -9.76
C THR A 71 -8.53 5.72 -8.71
N TRP A 72 -9.81 5.43 -8.99
CA TRP A 72 -10.72 4.78 -8.06
C TRP A 72 -10.35 3.31 -7.81
N ASN A 73 -9.90 2.60 -8.84
CA ASN A 73 -9.47 1.20 -8.72
C ASN A 73 -8.18 1.10 -7.90
N ILE A 74 -7.22 2.01 -8.12
CA ILE A 74 -6.00 2.09 -7.29
C ILE A 74 -6.36 2.41 -5.85
N LEU A 75 -7.22 3.40 -5.60
CA LEU A 75 -7.67 3.74 -4.24
C LEU A 75 -8.39 2.57 -3.56
N GLY A 76 -9.23 1.83 -4.29
CA GLY A 76 -9.89 0.63 -3.78
C GLY A 76 -8.94 -0.54 -3.50
N ARG A 77 -7.72 -0.51 -4.03
CA ARG A 77 -6.64 -1.45 -3.68
C ARG A 77 -5.84 -1.00 -2.46
N LEU A 78 -5.72 0.31 -2.27
CA LEU A 78 -4.95 0.91 -1.18
C LEU A 78 -5.75 1.02 0.12
N PHE A 79 -7.07 1.17 0.03
CA PHE A 79 -7.95 1.40 1.18
C PHE A 79 -9.16 0.50 1.15
N THR A 80 -9.56 0.04 2.33
CA THR A 80 -10.79 -0.74 2.52
C THR A 80 -11.97 0.18 2.82
N ASP A 81 -13.18 -0.34 2.72
CA ASP A 81 -14.40 0.45 3.00
C ASP A 81 -14.57 0.75 4.50
N GLU A 82 -13.85 0.06 5.38
CA GLU A 82 -13.86 0.31 6.82
C GLU A 82 -12.97 1.51 7.20
N VAL A 83 -11.85 1.68 6.49
CA VAL A 83 -10.87 2.74 6.75
C VAL A 83 -11.18 4.00 5.95
N SER A 84 -11.70 3.87 4.73
CA SER A 84 -11.98 5.00 3.83
C SER A 84 -12.87 6.10 4.44
N PRO A 85 -13.92 5.80 5.24
CA PRO A 85 -14.76 6.81 5.87
C PRO A 85 -14.02 7.71 6.88
N GLN A 86 -12.88 7.25 7.41
CA GLN A 86 -12.05 7.97 8.39
C GLN A 86 -11.02 8.90 7.73
N ILE A 87 -11.02 8.98 6.40
CA ILE A 87 -10.06 9.74 5.60
C ILE A 87 -10.83 10.78 4.79
N ASN A 88 -10.25 11.97 4.65
CA ASN A 88 -10.62 12.88 3.57
C ASN A 88 -9.38 13.64 3.09
N TRP A 89 -9.54 14.46 2.06
CA TRP A 89 -8.39 15.13 1.45
C TRP A 89 -7.66 16.09 2.40
N LYS A 90 -8.41 16.94 3.12
CA LYS A 90 -7.85 18.02 3.97
C LYS A 90 -7.58 17.62 5.43
N GLY A 91 -8.19 16.54 5.91
CA GLY A 91 -8.22 16.11 7.32
C GLY A 91 -9.26 16.83 8.18
N VAL A 92 -10.36 17.32 7.61
CA VAL A 92 -11.42 18.01 8.39
C VAL A 92 -12.28 17.02 9.18
N ASN A 93 -12.94 17.50 10.24
CA ASN A 93 -13.84 16.71 11.11
C ASN A 93 -13.16 15.49 11.74
N ASN A 94 -11.94 15.67 12.28
CA ASN A 94 -11.15 14.61 12.92
C ASN A 94 -10.80 13.43 12.00
N LYS A 95 -10.82 13.64 10.67
CA LYS A 95 -10.41 12.62 9.69
C LYS A 95 -8.92 12.75 9.35
N LYS A 96 -8.30 11.66 8.90
CA LYS A 96 -6.90 11.66 8.46
C LYS A 96 -6.75 12.44 7.14
N PRO A 97 -5.74 13.34 7.00
CA PRO A 97 -5.54 14.15 5.80
C PRO A 97 -4.77 13.39 4.70
N PHE A 98 -5.49 12.86 3.69
CA PHE A 98 -4.86 12.14 2.57
C PHE A 98 -3.83 12.99 1.82
N SER A 99 -4.05 14.31 1.72
CA SER A 99 -3.11 15.25 1.06
C SER A 99 -1.69 15.24 1.63
N ARG A 100 -1.53 14.78 2.88
CA ARG A 100 -0.25 14.71 3.62
C ARG A 100 0.31 13.29 3.73
N MET A 101 -0.39 12.28 3.23
CA MET A 101 0.03 10.88 3.30
C MET A 101 1.03 10.55 2.18
N ALA A 102 2.03 9.71 2.46
CA ALA A 102 2.95 9.20 1.43
C ALA A 102 2.20 8.43 0.32
N THR A 103 1.07 7.80 0.66
CA THR A 103 0.17 7.12 -0.27
C THR A 103 -0.37 8.04 -1.38
N LYS A 104 -0.38 9.37 -1.18
CA LYS A 104 -0.70 10.34 -2.24
C LYS A 104 0.33 10.25 -3.36
N THR A 105 1.62 10.30 -3.02
CA THR A 105 2.69 10.21 -4.03
C THR A 105 2.59 8.89 -4.78
N LEU A 106 2.35 7.78 -4.07
CA LEU A 106 2.14 6.46 -4.67
C LEU A 106 0.98 6.45 -5.68
N LEU A 107 -0.17 7.03 -5.32
CA LEU A 107 -1.32 7.14 -6.22
C LEU A 107 -0.97 7.90 -7.50
N PHE A 108 -0.33 9.06 -7.37
CA PHE A 108 -0.02 9.92 -8.52
C PHE A 108 1.00 9.25 -9.45
N SER A 109 2.04 8.64 -8.88
CA SER A 109 3.03 7.88 -9.64
C SER A 109 2.40 6.69 -10.37
N ALA A 110 1.49 5.96 -9.72
CA ALA A 110 0.81 4.81 -10.33
C ALA A 110 -0.13 5.23 -11.46
N VAL A 111 -0.92 6.30 -11.28
CA VAL A 111 -1.82 6.83 -12.32
C VAL A 111 -1.03 7.31 -13.54
N ARG A 112 0.10 7.99 -13.34
CA ARG A 112 0.94 8.47 -14.47
C ARG A 112 1.75 7.37 -15.15
N LYS A 113 2.04 6.28 -14.45
CA LYS A 113 2.70 5.12 -15.04
C LYS A 113 1.73 4.24 -15.84
N ASN A 114 0.42 4.35 -15.59
CA ASN A 114 -0.59 3.67 -16.38
C ASN A 114 -0.69 4.29 -17.78
N THR A 115 -0.63 3.45 -18.82
CA THR A 115 -0.58 3.88 -20.22
C THR A 115 -1.79 4.69 -20.67
N VAL A 116 -2.96 4.43 -20.09
CA VAL A 116 -4.23 5.11 -20.41
C VAL A 116 -4.28 6.52 -19.80
N THR A 117 -3.63 6.73 -18.66
CA THR A 117 -3.78 7.95 -17.85
C THR A 117 -2.47 8.69 -17.61
N GLN A 118 -1.46 8.44 -18.45
CA GLN A 118 -0.12 9.00 -18.34
C GLN A 118 -0.10 10.54 -18.33
N SER A 119 -1.02 11.17 -19.07
CA SER A 119 -1.14 12.64 -19.18
C SER A 119 -1.98 13.27 -18.06
N ALA A 120 -2.47 12.50 -17.09
CA ALA A 120 -3.34 13.01 -16.04
C ALA A 120 -2.63 14.07 -15.18
N THR A 121 -3.29 15.21 -15.06
CA THR A 121 -2.85 16.33 -14.23
C THR A 121 -3.09 16.04 -12.74
N ASP A 122 -2.34 16.74 -11.88
CA ASP A 122 -2.55 16.65 -10.43
C ASP A 122 -4.00 17.00 -10.04
N ALA A 123 -4.59 17.99 -10.73
CA ALA A 123 -5.94 18.46 -10.48
C ALA A 123 -7.01 17.40 -10.80
N GLU A 124 -6.87 16.67 -11.91
CA GLU A 124 -7.80 15.60 -12.29
C GLU A 124 -7.76 14.44 -11.30
N VAL A 125 -6.56 13.96 -10.96
CA VAL A 125 -6.39 12.87 -9.97
C VAL A 125 -6.92 13.30 -8.61
N THR A 126 -6.61 14.53 -8.18
CA THR A 126 -7.10 15.11 -6.91
C THR A 126 -8.63 15.16 -6.88
N LYS A 127 -9.27 15.69 -7.93
CA LYS A 127 -10.73 15.75 -8.05
C LYS A 127 -11.37 14.37 -7.87
N HIS A 128 -10.82 13.36 -8.54
CA HIS A 128 -11.35 11.99 -8.45
C HIS A 128 -11.10 11.34 -7.09
N ALA A 129 -9.93 11.56 -6.48
CA ALA A 129 -9.61 11.07 -5.14
C ALA A 129 -10.51 11.69 -4.06
N ILE A 130 -10.73 13.02 -4.10
CA ILE A 130 -11.67 13.71 -3.20
C ILE A 130 -13.06 13.08 -3.30
N ARG A 131 -13.58 12.93 -4.52
CA ARG A 131 -14.91 12.34 -4.73
C ARG A 131 -14.97 10.90 -4.24
N TRP A 132 -13.89 10.13 -4.42
CA TRP A 132 -13.80 8.75 -3.94
C TRP A 132 -13.90 8.69 -2.41
N PHE A 133 -13.19 9.52 -1.65
CA PHE A 133 -13.30 9.53 -0.19
C PHE A 133 -14.66 10.04 0.29
N ASN A 134 -15.26 11.04 -0.37
CA ASN A 134 -16.57 11.55 0.00
C ASN A 134 -17.68 10.48 -0.13
N LEU A 135 -17.55 9.58 -1.10
CA LEU A 135 -18.48 8.47 -1.32
C LEU A 135 -18.17 7.23 -0.47
N ALA A 136 -17.21 7.29 0.46
CA ALA A 136 -16.81 6.12 1.24
C ALA A 136 -17.93 5.58 2.13
N GLY A 137 -18.75 6.46 2.72
CA GLY A 137 -19.92 6.06 3.52
C GLY A 137 -20.93 5.26 2.69
N ASP A 138 -21.30 5.77 1.52
CA ASP A 138 -22.23 5.10 0.62
C ASP A 138 -21.74 3.72 0.16
N ARG A 139 -20.43 3.59 -0.10
CA ARG A 139 -19.82 2.30 -0.48
C ARG A 139 -19.90 1.27 0.64
N ALA A 140 -19.59 1.68 1.87
CA ALA A 140 -19.66 0.82 3.04
C ALA A 140 -21.10 0.31 3.29
N THR A 141 -22.11 1.17 3.08
CA THR A 141 -23.51 0.81 3.25
C THR A 141 -24.03 -0.13 2.15
N ARG A 142 -23.65 0.07 0.88
CA ARG A 142 -24.12 -0.77 -0.25
C ARG A 142 -23.73 -2.24 -0.13
N ARG A 143 -22.60 -2.57 0.48
CA ARG A 143 -22.18 -3.97 0.67
C ARG A 143 -22.92 -4.70 1.79
N ARG A 144 -23.65 -3.97 2.65
CA ARG A 144 -24.36 -4.53 3.81
C ARG A 144 -25.82 -4.85 3.52
N VAL A 145 -26.36 -4.44 2.38
CA VAL A 145 -27.73 -4.78 1.97
C VAL A 145 -27.67 -6.16 1.31
N PRO A 146 -28.25 -7.22 1.92
CA PRO A 146 -28.38 -8.51 1.24
C PRO A 146 -29.22 -8.32 -0.03
N PRO A 147 -28.95 -9.07 -1.11
CA PRO A 147 -29.83 -9.04 -2.28
C PRO A 147 -31.26 -9.37 -1.84
N PRO A 148 -32.29 -8.71 -2.41
CA PRO A 148 -33.67 -9.05 -2.11
C PRO A 148 -33.86 -10.54 -2.43
N SER A 149 -34.29 -11.30 -1.44
CA SER A 149 -34.63 -12.72 -1.60
C SER A 149 -35.69 -12.82 -2.69
N THR A 150 -35.29 -13.33 -3.85
CA THR A 150 -36.21 -13.68 -4.94
C THR A 150 -37.16 -14.73 -4.39
N GLN A 151 -38.39 -14.33 -4.07
CA GLN A 151 -39.48 -15.27 -3.94
C GLN A 151 -39.75 -15.79 -5.35
N THR A 152 -39.30 -17.02 -5.62
CA THR A 152 -39.78 -17.79 -6.76
C THR A 152 -41.12 -18.37 -6.34
N GLU A 153 -42.20 -17.80 -6.90
CA GLU A 153 -43.51 -18.47 -6.99
C GLU A 153 -43.48 -19.49 -8.12
#